data_AF-A0A7Y8HP97-F1
#
_entry.id   AF-A0A7Y8HP97-F1
#
_cell.length_a   1.000
_cell.length_b   1.000
_cell.length_c   1.000
_cell.angle_alpha   90.00
_cell.angle_beta   90.00
_cell.angle_gamma   90.00
#
_symmetry.space_group_name_H-M   'P 1'
#
loop_
_entity.id
_entity.type
_entity.pdbx_description
1 polymer ?
#
loop_
_entity_poly.entity_id
_entity_poly.type
_entity_poly.pdbx_seq_one_letter_code
_entity_poly.pdbx_strand_id
1 'polypeptide(L)'
;MKRGKVGNCIACHEAPTFTDFRFHNTGTAQTEYDQIHGPGSFAHLTIPDLRERSANHDQYLPATDQHPHAQEPFRKVPTSVNAAFTDLGLWNIFANSDFPGSQQRIRRILCADHLSATIPGLGLATPASPESEEAFTRLIDSPAFAARCSAQALLPTSIALFKTPGLRDLSHSAPYMHTGQFDTLEQIVNFYRASSGLQRTNRLRNGDRELAGIRLTDQDVGPLTAFLRALNEDYE
;
A
#
# COMPACT_ATOMS: atom_id res chain seq x y z
N MET A 1 -31.86 -24.38 -7.74
CA MET A 1 -30.40 -24.67 -7.80
C MET A 1 -29.67 -23.41 -8.23
N LYS A 2 -28.91 -22.77 -7.33
CA LYS A 2 -28.01 -21.66 -7.70
C LYS A 2 -26.74 -22.28 -8.29
N ARG A 3 -26.47 -22.07 -9.58
CA ARG A 3 -25.19 -22.48 -10.20
C ARG A 3 -24.11 -21.57 -9.63
N GLY A 4 -23.09 -22.14 -8.98
CA GLY A 4 -21.89 -21.42 -8.60
C GLY A 4 -21.21 -20.85 -9.85
N LYS A 5 -20.75 -19.60 -9.78
CA LYS A 5 -19.89 -19.02 -10.82
C LYS A 5 -18.44 -19.36 -10.47
N VAL A 6 -17.67 -19.79 -11.46
CA VAL A 6 -16.22 -19.99 -11.33
C VAL A 6 -15.56 -18.62 -11.41
N GLY A 7 -14.82 -18.23 -10.36
CA GLY A 7 -13.97 -17.04 -10.39
C GLY A 7 -12.77 -17.27 -11.29
N ASN A 8 -12.62 -16.48 -12.36
CA ASN A 8 -11.46 -16.55 -13.25
C ASN A 8 -10.31 -15.72 -12.68
N CYS A 9 -9.74 -16.18 -11.56
CA CYS A 9 -8.76 -15.41 -10.78
C CYS A 9 -7.49 -15.06 -11.59
N ILE A 10 -7.13 -15.87 -12.60
CA ILE A 10 -5.99 -15.60 -13.49
C ILE A 10 -6.22 -14.43 -14.46
N ALA A 11 -7.48 -14.02 -14.68
CA ALA A 11 -7.77 -12.85 -15.53
C ALA A 11 -7.32 -11.52 -14.90
N CYS A 12 -7.08 -11.49 -13.59
CA CYS A 12 -6.69 -10.28 -12.85
C CYS A 12 -5.29 -10.35 -12.23
N HIS A 13 -4.62 -11.50 -12.27
CA HIS A 13 -3.29 -11.72 -11.70
C HIS A 13 -2.46 -12.62 -12.61
N GLU A 14 -1.35 -12.12 -13.15
CA GLU A 14 -0.41 -12.94 -13.92
C GLU A 14 0.43 -13.83 -13.01
N ALA A 15 0.51 -15.12 -13.37
CA ALA A 15 1.37 -16.11 -12.75
C ALA A 15 2.86 -15.76 -12.97
N PRO A 16 3.79 -16.18 -12.08
CA PRO A 16 3.60 -17.22 -11.05
C PRO A 16 3.25 -16.72 -9.64
N THR A 17 3.45 -15.44 -9.31
CA THR A 17 3.43 -14.99 -7.90
C THR A 17 2.16 -14.26 -7.44
N PHE A 18 1.20 -14.02 -8.33
CA PHE A 18 -0.05 -13.30 -8.03
C PHE A 18 0.16 -11.93 -7.37
N THR A 19 1.16 -11.19 -7.83
CA THR A 19 1.48 -9.83 -7.36
C THR A 19 1.95 -8.97 -8.51
N ASP A 20 1.66 -7.68 -8.45
CA ASP A 20 2.19 -6.67 -9.36
C ASP A 20 3.48 -6.01 -8.82
N PHE A 21 3.91 -6.41 -7.62
CA PHE A 21 5.02 -5.85 -6.86
C PHE A 21 4.97 -4.33 -6.65
N ARG A 22 3.79 -3.71 -6.82
CA ARG A 22 3.55 -2.29 -6.55
C ARG A 22 3.24 -2.08 -5.07
N PHE A 23 2.83 -0.86 -4.73
CA PHE A 23 2.44 -0.50 -3.39
C PHE A 23 0.97 -0.11 -3.37
N HIS A 24 0.22 -0.66 -2.42
CA HIS A 24 -1.19 -0.35 -2.25
C HIS A 24 -1.49 -0.02 -0.80
N ASN A 25 -2.52 0.81 -0.62
CA ASN A 25 -3.15 1.02 0.66
C ASN A 25 -4.41 0.15 0.71
N THR A 26 -4.28 -0.98 1.39
CA THR A 26 -5.34 -1.98 1.59
C THR A 26 -6.29 -1.62 2.74
N GLY A 27 -6.04 -0.51 3.43
CA GLY A 27 -6.71 -0.14 4.68
C GLY A 27 -6.10 -0.77 5.94
N THR A 28 -4.91 -1.39 5.84
CA THR A 28 -4.27 -2.06 7.00
C THR A 28 -3.94 -1.08 8.11
N ALA A 29 -3.15 -0.04 7.83
CA ALA A 29 -2.79 0.97 8.83
C ALA A 29 -4.02 1.66 9.43
N GLN A 30 -5.04 1.94 8.60
CA GLN A 30 -6.30 2.50 9.08
C GLN A 30 -7.01 1.54 10.05
N THR A 31 -7.09 0.24 9.71
CA THR A 31 -7.75 -0.75 10.57
C THR A 31 -7.02 -0.88 11.91
N GLU A 32 -5.70 -0.95 11.89
CA GLU A 32 -4.87 -1.04 13.10
C GLU A 32 -5.03 0.20 13.98
N TYR A 33 -4.97 1.39 13.38
CA TYR A 33 -5.09 2.63 14.12
C TYR A 33 -6.51 2.83 14.66
N ASP A 34 -7.54 2.59 13.85
CA ASP A 34 -8.95 2.74 14.24
C ASP A 34 -9.36 1.75 15.35
N GLN A 35 -8.74 0.56 15.41
CA GLN A 35 -8.96 -0.40 16.51
C GLN A 35 -8.53 0.16 17.87
N ILE A 36 -7.50 1.01 17.90
CA ILE A 36 -6.96 1.60 19.12
C ILE A 36 -7.60 2.95 19.44
N HIS A 37 -7.78 3.80 18.42
CA HIS A 37 -8.17 5.20 18.57
C HIS A 37 -9.64 5.47 18.23
N GLY A 38 -10.37 4.44 17.78
CA GLY A 38 -11.77 4.50 17.43
C GLY A 38 -12.02 4.63 15.91
N PRO A 39 -13.22 4.24 15.43
CA PRO A 39 -13.52 4.19 14.00
C PRO A 39 -13.36 5.55 13.29
N GLY A 40 -12.62 5.56 12.18
CA GLY A 40 -12.39 6.75 11.35
C GLY A 40 -11.28 7.68 11.86
N SER A 41 -10.65 7.37 12.98
CA SER A 41 -9.61 8.22 13.59
C SER A 41 -8.37 8.36 12.69
N PHE A 42 -7.98 7.31 11.94
CA PHE A 42 -6.86 7.38 11.00
C PHE A 42 -7.10 8.37 9.86
N ALA A 43 -8.36 8.49 9.41
CA ALA A 43 -8.74 9.45 8.38
C ALA A 43 -8.50 10.90 8.81
N HIS A 44 -8.52 11.15 10.13
CA HIS A 44 -8.30 12.44 10.75
C HIS A 44 -6.89 12.61 11.36
N LEU A 45 -6.04 11.60 11.27
CA LEU A 45 -4.67 11.67 11.77
C LEU A 45 -3.90 12.80 11.07
N THR A 46 -3.35 13.74 11.86
CA THR A 46 -2.49 14.79 11.33
C THR A 46 -1.15 14.18 10.92
N ILE A 47 -0.80 14.30 9.64
CA ILE A 47 0.46 13.82 9.05
C ILE A 47 1.13 15.06 8.44
N PRO A 48 2.40 15.35 8.80
CA PRO A 48 3.06 16.57 8.36
C PRO A 48 3.24 16.58 6.83
N ASP A 49 3.15 17.77 6.25
CA ASP A 49 3.46 17.93 4.83
C ASP A 49 4.97 17.82 4.57
N LEU A 50 5.38 17.86 3.30
CA LEU A 50 6.79 17.72 2.94
C LEU A 50 7.67 18.82 3.57
N ARG A 51 7.16 20.06 3.67
CA ARG A 51 7.93 21.18 4.23
C ARG A 51 8.14 20.99 5.72
N GLU A 52 7.09 20.73 6.47
CA GLU A 52 7.14 20.48 7.91
C GLU A 52 8.02 19.27 8.23
N ARG A 53 7.82 18.16 7.51
CA ARG A 53 8.59 16.93 7.69
C ARG A 53 10.08 17.14 7.41
N SER A 54 10.43 17.87 6.34
CA SER A 54 11.83 18.08 5.95
C SER A 54 12.54 19.06 6.90
N ALA A 55 11.81 20.02 7.47
CA ALA A 55 12.34 20.94 8.47
C ALA A 55 12.58 20.26 9.84
N ASN A 56 11.90 19.13 10.10
CA ASN A 56 11.94 18.41 11.36
C ASN A 56 12.23 16.92 11.15
N HIS A 57 13.31 16.59 10.43
CA HIS A 57 13.66 15.21 10.04
C HIS A 57 13.64 14.24 11.23
N ASP A 58 14.40 14.56 12.29
CA ASP A 58 14.51 13.75 13.51
C ASP A 58 13.16 13.54 14.23
N GLN A 59 12.15 14.37 13.99
CA GLN A 59 10.85 14.19 14.63
C GLN A 59 10.00 13.12 13.94
N TYR A 60 10.16 12.92 12.64
CA TYR A 60 9.20 12.17 11.83
C TYR A 60 9.79 10.99 11.06
N LEU A 61 11.03 11.11 10.59
CA LEU A 61 11.63 10.15 9.70
C LEU A 61 12.40 9.06 10.46
N PRO A 62 12.77 7.95 9.77
CA PRO A 62 13.55 6.87 10.37
C PRO A 62 14.95 7.29 10.77
N ALA A 63 15.49 6.66 11.81
CA ALA A 63 16.89 6.85 12.17
C ALA A 63 17.82 6.34 11.06
N THR A 64 18.86 7.12 10.78
CA THR A 64 19.92 6.81 9.81
C THR A 64 21.28 7.21 10.37
N ASP A 65 22.36 6.89 9.65
CA ASP A 65 23.70 7.36 10.03
C ASP A 65 23.81 8.90 10.05
N GLN A 66 23.00 9.61 9.25
CA GLN A 66 22.97 11.08 9.23
C GLN A 66 22.04 11.67 10.30
N HIS A 67 21.01 10.93 10.68
CA HIS A 67 19.98 11.33 11.64
C HIS A 67 19.80 10.23 12.70
N PRO A 68 20.79 10.01 13.59
CA PRO A 68 20.79 8.88 14.52
C PRO A 68 19.79 9.02 15.67
N HIS A 69 19.22 10.21 15.87
CA HIS A 69 18.26 10.50 16.93
C HIS A 69 16.82 10.62 16.44
N ALA A 70 16.57 10.23 15.18
CA ALA A 70 15.23 10.32 14.63
C ALA A 70 14.24 9.38 15.35
N GLN A 71 13.04 9.90 15.63
CA GLN A 71 12.07 9.27 16.54
C GLN A 71 11.16 8.24 15.87
N GLU A 72 11.04 8.30 14.54
CA GLU A 72 10.25 7.41 13.69
C GLU A 72 8.84 7.07 14.20
N PRO A 73 8.00 8.05 14.63
CA PRO A 73 6.67 7.76 15.15
C PRO A 73 5.80 7.01 14.13
N PHE A 74 6.04 7.28 12.84
CA PHE A 74 5.30 6.73 11.73
C PHE A 74 5.81 5.36 11.22
N ARG A 75 6.68 4.68 11.98
CA ARG A 75 7.10 3.28 11.77
C ARG A 75 6.78 2.38 12.98
N LYS A 76 5.81 2.78 13.80
CA LYS A 76 5.47 2.10 15.05
C LYS A 76 4.07 1.53 14.98
N VAL A 77 3.84 0.46 15.74
CA VAL A 77 2.49 -0.07 15.95
C VAL A 77 1.66 0.98 16.72
N PRO A 78 0.40 1.24 16.34
CA PRO A 78 -0.49 2.13 17.08
C PRO A 78 -0.62 1.76 18.56
N THR A 79 -0.70 2.79 19.42
CA THR A 79 -0.87 2.61 20.86
C THR A 79 -1.80 3.68 21.42
N SER A 80 -2.55 3.34 22.47
CA SER A 80 -3.46 4.31 23.10
C SER A 80 -2.75 5.50 23.76
N VAL A 81 -1.43 5.38 24.00
CA VAL A 81 -0.62 6.40 24.69
C VAL A 81 -0.10 7.46 23.74
N ASN A 82 0.21 7.10 22.49
CA ASN A 82 0.76 8.03 21.50
C ASN A 82 -0.01 7.97 20.18
N ALA A 83 -0.79 9.01 19.91
CA ALA A 83 -1.59 9.15 18.70
C ALA A 83 -0.78 9.32 17.41
N ALA A 84 0.52 9.62 17.48
CA ALA A 84 1.36 9.66 16.28
C ALA A 84 1.86 8.27 15.86
N PHE A 85 1.75 7.25 16.73
CA PHE A 85 2.24 5.92 16.42
C PHE A 85 1.31 5.22 15.43
N THR A 86 1.85 4.92 14.26
CA THR A 86 1.22 4.11 13.21
C THR A 86 2.27 3.82 12.15
N ASP A 87 2.16 2.76 11.36
CA ASP A 87 3.03 2.63 10.18
C ASP A 87 2.40 3.35 8.97
N LEU A 88 3.10 4.34 8.43
CA LEU A 88 2.69 5.03 7.19
C LEU A 88 3.31 4.45 5.92
N GLY A 89 4.10 3.38 6.03
CA GLY A 89 4.67 2.65 4.91
C GLY A 89 5.59 3.52 4.05
N LEU A 90 5.31 3.60 2.75
CA LEU A 90 6.15 4.32 1.78
C LEU A 90 6.36 5.80 2.09
N TRP A 91 5.42 6.44 2.82
CA TRP A 91 5.57 7.82 3.29
C TRP A 91 6.85 8.03 4.12
N ASN A 92 7.28 7.02 4.89
CA ASN A 92 8.49 7.10 5.72
C ASN A 92 9.79 7.14 4.90
N ILE A 93 9.75 6.71 3.64
CA ILE A 93 10.92 6.51 2.79
C ILE A 93 10.96 7.51 1.63
N PHE A 94 9.80 7.86 1.08
CA PHE A 94 9.71 8.76 -0.06
C PHE A 94 10.07 10.20 0.30
N ALA A 95 10.83 10.84 -0.58
CA ALA A 95 11.39 12.18 -0.41
C ALA A 95 12.21 12.35 0.89
N ASN A 96 12.93 11.29 1.27
CA ASN A 96 13.93 11.31 2.34
C ASN A 96 15.33 11.44 1.71
N SER A 97 16.06 12.49 2.10
CA SER A 97 17.41 12.80 1.60
C SER A 97 18.46 11.76 1.94
N ASP A 98 18.22 10.95 2.98
CA ASP A 98 19.19 9.95 3.47
C ASP A 98 19.20 8.69 2.59
N PHE A 99 18.19 8.51 1.74
CA PHE A 99 18.07 7.37 0.83
C PHE A 99 18.05 7.82 -0.64
N PRO A 100 19.06 8.56 -1.14
CA PRO A 100 19.01 9.18 -2.46
C PRO A 100 18.89 8.17 -3.61
N GLY A 101 19.43 6.96 -3.43
CA GLY A 101 19.46 5.92 -4.47
C GLY A 101 18.10 5.34 -4.85
N SER A 102 17.10 5.39 -3.96
CA SER A 102 15.77 4.82 -4.21
C SER A 102 14.75 5.87 -4.67
N GLN A 103 15.00 7.16 -4.43
CA GLN A 103 13.99 8.21 -4.59
C GLN A 103 13.43 8.33 -6.00
N GLN A 104 14.28 8.24 -7.03
CA GLN A 104 13.81 8.33 -8.42
C GLN A 104 12.90 7.16 -8.80
N ARG A 105 13.21 5.94 -8.35
CA ARG A 105 12.37 4.77 -8.61
C ARG A 105 11.02 4.90 -7.91
N ILE A 106 11.02 5.31 -6.64
CA ILE A 106 9.78 5.54 -5.87
C ILE A 106 8.94 6.64 -6.52
N ARG A 107 9.56 7.77 -6.92
CA ARG A 107 8.88 8.88 -7.61
C ARG A 107 8.18 8.42 -8.87
N ARG A 108 8.83 7.58 -9.69
CA ARG A 108 8.22 7.03 -10.91
C ARG A 108 6.98 6.20 -10.58
N ILE A 109 7.06 5.29 -9.62
CA ILE A 109 5.93 4.43 -9.22
C ILE A 109 4.75 5.30 -8.75
N LEU A 110 5.00 6.18 -7.77
CA LEU A 110 3.97 7.07 -7.22
C LEU A 110 3.35 7.98 -8.29
N CYS A 111 4.17 8.54 -9.18
CA CYS A 111 3.68 9.37 -10.27
C CYS A 111 2.82 8.59 -11.27
N ALA A 112 3.23 7.38 -11.66
CA ALA A 112 2.46 6.54 -12.57
C ALA A 112 1.06 6.23 -11.99
N ASP A 113 1.00 5.87 -10.71
CA ASP A 113 -0.27 5.58 -10.03
C ASP A 113 -1.10 6.86 -9.86
N HIS A 114 -0.48 7.98 -9.46
CA HIS A 114 -1.16 9.27 -9.29
C HIS A 114 -1.76 9.78 -10.60
N LEU A 115 -1.01 9.72 -11.71
CA LEU A 115 -1.51 10.11 -13.02
C LEU A 115 -2.62 9.18 -13.51
N SER A 116 -2.47 7.86 -13.29
CA SER A 116 -3.50 6.88 -13.64
C SER A 116 -4.79 7.04 -12.83
N ALA A 117 -4.70 7.60 -11.62
CA ALA A 117 -5.86 7.90 -10.77
C ALA A 117 -6.54 9.23 -11.12
N THR A 118 -5.79 10.22 -11.61
CA THR A 118 -6.29 11.58 -11.83
C THR A 118 -6.64 11.90 -13.28
N ILE A 119 -6.13 11.12 -14.24
CA ILE A 119 -6.37 11.32 -15.67
C ILE A 119 -7.13 10.11 -16.23
N PRO A 120 -8.44 10.24 -16.51
CA PRO A 120 -9.23 9.15 -17.10
C PRO A 120 -8.63 8.65 -18.41
N GLY A 121 -8.53 7.33 -18.57
CA GLY A 121 -8.00 6.69 -19.78
C GLY A 121 -6.47 6.65 -19.90
N LEU A 122 -5.74 7.30 -18.98
CA LEU A 122 -4.28 7.23 -18.94
C LEU A 122 -3.84 6.05 -18.06
N GLY A 123 -3.74 4.85 -18.65
CA GLY A 123 -3.15 3.68 -17.98
C GLY A 123 -1.64 3.66 -18.22
N LEU A 124 -0.84 4.06 -17.22
CA LEU A 124 0.62 3.98 -17.32
C LEU A 124 1.10 2.61 -16.82
N ALA A 125 1.56 1.79 -17.76
CA ALA A 125 2.26 0.55 -17.44
C ALA A 125 3.57 0.86 -16.71
N THR A 126 4.00 -0.06 -15.84
CA THR A 126 5.34 0.02 -15.26
C THR A 126 6.35 -0.09 -16.41
N PRO A 127 7.36 0.79 -16.50
CA PRO A 127 8.39 0.64 -17.51
C PRO A 127 9.11 -0.71 -17.36
N ALA A 128 9.23 -1.46 -18.45
CA ALA A 128 9.77 -2.83 -18.46
C ALA A 128 11.24 -2.90 -18.93
N SER A 129 11.85 -1.76 -19.27
CA SER A 129 13.22 -1.66 -19.78
C SER A 129 13.89 -0.35 -19.31
N PRO A 130 15.23 -0.28 -19.28
CA PRO A 130 15.93 0.97 -18.97
C PRO A 130 15.52 2.16 -19.85
N GLU A 131 15.33 1.91 -21.14
CA GLU A 131 14.91 2.93 -22.13
C GLU A 131 13.51 3.47 -21.82
N SER A 132 12.57 2.59 -21.46
CA SER A 132 11.22 2.99 -21.07
C SER A 132 11.22 3.70 -19.71
N GLU A 133 12.11 3.32 -18.77
CA GLU A 133 12.29 4.05 -17.50
C GLU A 133 12.80 5.48 -17.74
N GLU A 134 13.75 5.66 -18.66
CA GLU A 134 14.28 6.99 -19.01
C GLU A 134 13.25 7.84 -19.75
N ALA A 135 12.53 7.27 -20.73
CA ALA A 135 11.44 7.95 -21.42
C ALA A 135 10.35 8.40 -20.44
N PHE A 136 9.97 7.54 -19.50
CA PHE A 136 9.03 7.89 -18.45
C PHE A 136 9.56 8.98 -17.52
N THR A 137 10.84 8.92 -17.13
CA THR A 137 11.48 9.98 -16.34
C THR A 137 11.40 11.34 -17.04
N ARG A 138 11.73 11.40 -18.32
CA ARG A 138 11.61 12.63 -19.13
C ARG A 138 10.17 13.14 -19.21
N LEU A 139 9.19 12.23 -19.32
CA LEU A 139 7.77 12.59 -19.33
C LEU A 139 7.37 13.25 -18.02
N ILE A 140 7.69 12.64 -16.87
CA ILE A 140 7.26 13.13 -15.56
C ILE A 140 8.00 14.41 -15.14
N ASP A 141 9.20 14.64 -15.68
CA ASP A 141 9.97 15.88 -15.50
C ASP A 141 9.58 16.98 -16.50
N SER A 142 8.72 16.69 -17.48
CA SER A 142 8.24 17.70 -18.42
C SER A 142 7.38 18.77 -17.73
N PRO A 143 7.30 20.00 -18.26
CA PRO A 143 6.45 21.06 -17.69
C PRO A 143 4.98 20.66 -17.53
N ALA A 144 4.48 19.70 -18.31
CA ALA A 144 3.11 19.20 -18.22
C ALA A 144 2.84 18.40 -16.93
N PHE A 145 3.84 17.69 -16.41
CA PHE A 145 3.70 16.72 -15.31
C PHE A 145 4.56 17.04 -14.07
N ALA A 146 5.61 17.86 -14.19
CA ALA A 146 6.56 18.12 -13.11
C ALA A 146 5.90 18.57 -11.81
N ALA A 147 4.88 19.43 -11.87
CA ALA A 147 4.13 19.85 -10.69
C ALA A 147 3.34 18.69 -10.04
N ARG A 148 2.65 17.88 -10.86
CA ARG A 148 1.84 16.72 -10.43
C ARG A 148 2.68 15.57 -9.89
N CYS A 149 3.93 15.46 -10.35
CA CYS A 149 4.87 14.43 -9.95
C CYS A 149 6.02 14.96 -9.08
N SER A 150 5.82 16.14 -8.50
CA SER A 150 6.70 16.69 -7.48
C SER A 150 6.59 15.90 -6.18
N ALA A 151 7.64 15.91 -5.36
CA ALA A 151 7.59 15.31 -4.04
C ALA A 151 6.45 15.87 -3.16
N GLN A 152 6.17 17.18 -3.29
CA GLN A 152 5.09 17.84 -2.57
C GLN A 152 3.71 17.27 -2.95
N ALA A 153 3.49 16.99 -4.24
CA ALA A 153 2.23 16.43 -4.73
C ALA A 153 2.07 14.94 -4.38
N LEU A 154 3.17 14.17 -4.45
CA LEU A 154 3.14 12.72 -4.29
C LEU A 154 3.26 12.26 -2.83
N LEU A 155 3.85 13.05 -1.93
CA LEU A 155 4.03 12.63 -0.54
C LEU A 155 2.69 12.25 0.14
N PRO A 156 1.61 13.05 0.04
CA PRO A 156 0.32 12.67 0.63
C PRO A 156 -0.27 11.37 0.06
N THR A 157 0.02 11.04 -1.21
CA THR A 157 -0.48 9.80 -1.84
C THR A 157 0.29 8.57 -1.41
N SER A 158 1.46 8.74 -0.77
CA SER A 158 2.30 7.63 -0.28
C SER A 158 1.92 7.13 1.13
N ILE A 159 0.97 7.79 1.79
CA ILE A 159 0.49 7.44 3.13
C ILE A 159 -0.15 6.04 3.11
N ALA A 160 0.35 5.17 3.98
CA ALA A 160 -0.10 3.79 4.18
C ALA A 160 -0.03 2.92 2.90
N LEU A 161 0.93 3.22 2.02
CA LEU A 161 1.26 2.36 0.89
C LEU A 161 2.28 1.31 1.32
N PHE A 162 1.93 0.03 1.17
CA PHE A 162 2.78 -1.11 1.47
C PHE A 162 2.99 -1.95 0.23
N LYS A 163 4.16 -2.56 0.09
CA LYS A 163 4.48 -3.41 -1.05
C LYS A 163 3.60 -4.66 -1.04
N THR A 164 3.02 -5.01 -2.19
CA THR A 164 2.24 -6.23 -2.37
C THR A 164 3.16 -7.46 -2.36
N PRO A 165 3.09 -8.36 -1.37
CA PRO A 165 3.87 -9.58 -1.37
C PRO A 165 3.37 -10.55 -2.45
N GLY A 166 4.20 -11.52 -2.84
CA GLY A 166 3.73 -12.68 -3.60
C GLY A 166 2.84 -13.57 -2.74
N LEU A 167 1.94 -14.33 -3.37
CA LEU A 167 0.98 -15.23 -2.69
C LEU A 167 1.36 -16.71 -2.77
N ARG A 168 2.57 -17.04 -3.23
CA ARG A 168 3.11 -18.40 -3.11
C ARG A 168 3.59 -18.66 -1.68
N ASP A 169 3.49 -19.91 -1.25
CA ASP A 169 4.05 -20.39 0.03
C ASP A 169 3.55 -19.64 1.28
N LEU A 170 2.31 -19.13 1.24
CA LEU A 170 1.69 -18.40 2.36
C LEU A 170 1.47 -19.26 3.62
N SER A 171 1.32 -20.58 3.52
CA SER A 171 1.04 -21.40 4.72
C SER A 171 2.19 -21.40 5.73
N HIS A 172 3.39 -21.00 5.32
CA HIS A 172 4.58 -20.91 6.18
C HIS A 172 4.90 -19.49 6.66
N SER A 173 4.11 -18.48 6.27
CA SER A 173 4.38 -17.07 6.58
C SER A 173 3.47 -16.48 7.65
N ALA A 174 2.71 -17.30 8.36
CA ALA A 174 1.94 -16.85 9.53
C ALA A 174 2.88 -16.40 10.67
N PRO A 175 2.52 -15.35 11.43
CA PRO A 175 1.34 -14.51 11.25
C PRO A 175 1.47 -13.54 10.06
N TYR A 176 0.33 -13.21 9.46
CA TYR A 176 0.22 -12.51 8.18
C TYR A 176 0.16 -10.97 8.31
N MET A 177 0.36 -10.29 7.17
CA MET A 177 0.49 -8.83 7.02
C MET A 177 1.81 -8.28 7.59
N HIS A 178 2.10 -7.01 7.31
CA HIS A 178 3.40 -6.40 7.67
C HIS A 178 3.61 -6.25 9.19
N THR A 179 2.54 -6.31 9.98
CA THR A 179 2.55 -6.24 11.45
C THR A 179 2.29 -7.60 12.12
N GLY A 180 1.99 -8.66 11.36
CA GLY A 180 1.60 -9.95 11.93
C GLY A 180 0.23 -9.95 12.61
N GLN A 181 -0.68 -9.06 12.22
CA GLN A 181 -1.99 -8.88 12.90
C GLN A 181 -3.01 -10.01 12.66
N PHE A 182 -2.76 -10.94 11.74
CA PHE A 182 -3.69 -12.03 11.41
C PHE A 182 -3.02 -13.39 11.49
N ASP A 183 -3.66 -14.33 12.17
CA ASP A 183 -3.19 -15.72 12.30
C ASP A 183 -3.69 -16.60 11.16
N THR A 184 -4.76 -16.20 10.47
CA THR A 184 -5.42 -17.05 9.46
C THR A 184 -5.70 -16.32 8.14
N LEU A 185 -5.73 -17.07 7.05
CA LEU A 185 -6.13 -16.56 5.73
C LEU A 185 -7.59 -16.11 5.72
N GLU A 186 -8.46 -16.72 6.52
CA GLU A 186 -9.86 -16.33 6.67
C GLU A 186 -9.99 -14.91 7.25
N GLN A 187 -9.14 -14.54 8.22
CA GLN A 187 -9.10 -13.19 8.76
C GLN A 187 -8.69 -12.19 7.69
N ILE A 188 -7.70 -12.52 6.84
CA ILE A 188 -7.28 -11.67 5.72
C ILE A 188 -8.41 -11.46 4.71
N VAL A 189 -9.10 -12.53 4.30
CA VAL A 189 -10.22 -12.41 3.34
C VAL A 189 -11.34 -11.55 3.92
N ASN A 190 -11.66 -11.72 5.20
CA ASN A 190 -12.65 -10.87 5.87
C ASN A 190 -12.18 -9.43 6.02
N PHE A 191 -10.89 -9.19 6.24
CA PHE A 191 -10.29 -7.85 6.22
C PHE A 191 -10.50 -7.18 4.86
N TYR A 192 -10.17 -7.84 3.73
CA TYR A 192 -10.40 -7.26 2.40
C TYR A 192 -11.88 -6.99 2.11
N ARG A 193 -12.79 -7.84 2.62
CA ARG A 193 -14.25 -7.59 2.54
C ARG A 193 -14.65 -6.31 3.28
N ALA A 194 -14.14 -6.11 4.49
CA ALA A 194 -14.40 -4.93 5.29
C ALA A 194 -13.80 -3.67 4.64
N SER A 195 -12.51 -3.70 4.26
CA SER A 195 -11.82 -2.62 3.56
C SER A 195 -12.54 -2.23 2.27
N SER A 196 -13.03 -3.20 1.51
CA SER A 196 -13.84 -2.95 0.31
C SER A 196 -15.14 -2.19 0.61
N GLY A 197 -15.81 -2.51 1.71
CA GLY A 197 -16.99 -1.76 2.17
C GLY A 197 -16.67 -0.31 2.56
N LEU A 198 -15.56 -0.10 3.27
CA LEU A 198 -15.08 1.23 3.61
C LEU A 198 -14.68 2.02 2.35
N GLN A 199 -14.00 1.40 1.40
CA GLN A 199 -13.60 2.06 0.14
C GLN A 199 -14.82 2.51 -0.67
N ARG A 200 -15.84 1.65 -0.83
CA ARG A 200 -17.08 2.00 -1.56
C ARG A 200 -17.81 3.19 -0.95
N THR A 201 -17.65 3.42 0.35
CA THR A 201 -18.27 4.54 1.07
C THR A 201 -17.31 5.70 1.29
N ASN A 202 -16.14 5.68 0.64
CA ASN A 202 -15.08 6.69 0.75
C ASN A 202 -14.62 6.94 2.19
N ARG A 203 -14.58 5.89 3.01
CA ARG A 203 -14.16 5.92 4.41
C ARG A 203 -12.72 5.46 4.64
N LEU A 204 -12.05 4.91 3.63
CA LEU A 204 -10.61 4.64 3.70
C LEU A 204 -9.83 5.88 3.24
N ARG A 205 -8.93 6.37 4.09
CA ARG A 205 -7.98 7.41 3.69
C ARG A 205 -7.00 6.83 2.69
N ASN A 206 -6.97 7.39 1.49
CA ASN A 206 -6.09 6.97 0.38
C ASN A 206 -6.21 5.47 0.02
N GLY A 207 -7.35 4.83 0.31
CA GLY A 207 -7.53 3.42 -0.01
C GLY A 207 -7.42 3.17 -1.51
N ASP A 208 -6.86 2.01 -1.89
CA ASP A 208 -6.74 1.66 -3.30
C ASP A 208 -8.12 1.57 -3.97
N ARG A 209 -8.25 2.17 -5.15
CA ARG A 209 -9.50 2.20 -5.92
C ARG A 209 -10.01 0.80 -6.28
N GLU A 210 -9.12 -0.16 -6.49
CA GLU A 210 -9.44 -1.55 -6.83
C GLU A 210 -10.22 -2.23 -5.68
N LEU A 211 -10.01 -1.81 -4.42
CA LEU A 211 -10.77 -2.33 -3.27
C LEU A 211 -12.27 -2.12 -3.45
N ALA A 212 -12.69 -1.03 -4.09
CA ALA A 212 -14.10 -0.74 -4.35
C ALA A 212 -14.73 -1.77 -5.29
N GLY A 213 -13.93 -2.52 -6.06
CA GLY A 213 -14.34 -3.57 -7.00
C GLY A 213 -14.53 -4.96 -6.36
N ILE A 214 -13.98 -5.20 -5.17
CA ILE A 214 -14.09 -6.51 -4.49
C ILE A 214 -15.56 -6.79 -4.12
N ARG A 215 -16.07 -7.97 -4.51
CA ARG A 215 -17.47 -8.42 -4.29
C ARG A 215 -17.54 -9.78 -3.59
N LEU A 216 -16.69 -9.97 -2.58
CA LEU A 216 -16.63 -11.20 -1.80
C LEU A 216 -17.75 -11.26 -0.74
N THR A 217 -18.42 -12.40 -0.68
CA THR A 217 -19.44 -12.76 0.30
C THR A 217 -18.89 -13.75 1.32
N ASP A 218 -19.65 -14.04 2.38
CA ASP A 218 -19.23 -15.04 3.38
C ASP A 218 -19.03 -16.44 2.75
N GLN A 219 -19.76 -16.74 1.67
CA GLN A 219 -19.67 -18.01 0.95
C GLN A 219 -18.36 -18.16 0.17
N ASP A 220 -17.67 -17.06 -0.12
CA ASP A 220 -16.42 -17.05 -0.89
C ASP A 220 -15.18 -17.28 -0.02
N VAL A 221 -15.30 -17.11 1.31
CA VAL A 221 -14.16 -17.20 2.25
C VAL A 221 -13.53 -18.60 2.24
N GLY A 222 -14.34 -19.65 2.39
CA GLY A 222 -13.85 -21.04 2.39
C GLY A 222 -13.14 -21.42 1.07
N PRO A 223 -13.81 -21.26 -0.09
CA PRO A 223 -13.19 -21.57 -1.38
C PRO A 223 -11.91 -20.78 -1.68
N LEU A 224 -11.89 -19.48 -1.38
CA LEU A 224 -10.73 -18.64 -1.65
C LEU A 224 -9.53 -19.00 -0.77
N THR A 225 -9.75 -19.24 0.52
CA THR A 225 -8.68 -19.64 1.43
C THR A 225 -8.17 -21.05 1.12
N ALA A 226 -9.03 -21.97 0.66
CA ALA A 226 -8.60 -23.27 0.14
C ALA A 226 -7.71 -23.13 -1.11
N PHE A 227 -8.07 -22.25 -2.04
CA PHE A 227 -7.23 -21.94 -3.20
C PHE A 227 -5.87 -21.38 -2.80
N LEU A 228 -5.82 -20.40 -1.90
CA LEU A 228 -4.56 -19.83 -1.40
C LEU A 228 -3.67 -20.88 -0.73
N ARG A 229 -4.26 -21.84 -0.01
CA ARG A 229 -3.52 -22.99 0.55
C ARG A 229 -2.99 -23.94 -0.51
N ALA A 230 -3.62 -24.02 -1.68
CA ALA A 230 -3.13 -24.82 -2.79
C ALA A 230 -1.95 -24.16 -3.55
N LEU A 231 -1.59 -22.92 -3.22
CA LEU A 231 -0.41 -22.22 -3.77
C LEU A 231 0.89 -22.50 -3.02
N ASN A 232 0.86 -23.38 -2.02
CA ASN A 232 2.08 -23.79 -1.31
C ASN A 232 2.73 -24.95 -2.05
N GLU A 233 4.05 -24.90 -2.09
CA GLU A 233 4.87 -25.98 -2.57
C GLU A 233 5.09 -26.99 -1.43
N ASP A 234 4.84 -28.27 -1.70
CA ASP A 234 5.20 -29.36 -0.78
C ASP A 234 6.72 -29.58 -0.89
N TYR A 235 7.48 -28.99 0.03
CA TYR A 235 8.89 -29.33 0.20
C TYR A 235 8.98 -30.64 1.01
N GLU A 236 8.92 -31.78 0.32
CA GLU A 236 9.35 -33.09 0.85
C GLU A 236 10.85 -33.32 0.68
#